data_AF-A0A392NN49-F1
#
_entry.id   AF-A0A392NN49-F1
#
_cell.length_a   1.000
_cell.length_b   1.000
_cell.length_c   1.000
_cell.angle_alpha   90.00
_cell.angle_beta   90.00
_cell.angle_gamma   90.00
#
_symmetry.space_group_name_H-M   'P 1'
#
loop_
_entity.id
_entity.type
_entity.pdbx_description
1 polymer ?
#
loop_
_entity_poly.entity_id
_entity_poly.type
_entity_poly.pdbx_seq_one_letter_code
_entity_poly.pdbx_strand_id
1 'polypeptide(L)' 'SFDELEAEMLKGQKLQGVLTVKEVYEVLTARGWVEMFPLLTAVYKISSGLLPPSAIVEFSNNSHNRIQSRL' A
#
# COMPACT_ATOMS: atom_id res chain seq x y z
N SER A 1 14.70 10.82 0.93
CA SER A 1 14.31 9.45 1.35
C SER A 1 13.21 9.54 2.40
N PHE A 2 12.63 8.41 2.88
CA PHE A 2 11.70 8.46 4.02
C PHE A 2 12.38 8.96 5.30
N ASP A 3 13.67 8.66 5.50
CA ASP A 3 14.41 9.15 6.67
C ASP A 3 14.53 10.69 6.70
N GLU A 4 14.70 11.33 5.55
CA GLU A 4 14.71 12.80 5.44
C GLU A 4 13.33 13.40 5.77
N LEU A 5 12.25 12.79 5.28
CA LEU A 5 10.87 13.19 5.58
C LEU A 5 10.52 13.04 7.06
N GLU A 6 10.97 11.97 7.72
CA GLU A 6 10.76 11.73 9.14
C GLU A 6 11.53 12.74 10.02
N ALA A 7 12.76 13.09 9.62
CA ALA A 7 13.56 14.08 10.32
C ALA A 7 12.98 15.49 10.17
N GLU A 8 12.59 15.88 8.95
CA GLU A 8 12.16 17.24 8.64
C GLU A 8 10.70 17.53 9.00
N MET A 9 9.77 16.61 8.71
CA MET A 9 8.34 16.85 8.89
C MET A 9 7.76 16.25 10.18
N LEU A 10 8.39 15.20 10.73
CA LEU A 10 7.86 14.43 11.86
C LEU A 10 8.70 14.57 13.13
N LYS A 11 9.73 15.44 13.13
CA LYS A 11 10.61 15.70 14.27
C LYS A 11 11.21 14.41 14.85
N GLY A 12 11.53 13.44 13.99
CA GLY A 12 12.10 12.15 14.37
C GLY A 12 11.09 11.06 14.73
N GLN A 13 9.77 11.29 14.57
CA GLN A 13 8.80 10.19 14.62
C GLN A 13 8.88 9.33 13.35
N LYS A 14 8.89 8.01 13.54
CA LYS A 14 8.93 7.03 12.45
C LYS A 14 7.58 6.87 11.76
N LEU A 15 7.59 6.68 10.45
CA LEU A 15 6.42 6.39 9.63
C LEU A 15 5.99 4.94 9.84
N GLN A 16 5.26 4.69 10.93
CA GLN A 16 4.81 3.34 11.32
C GLN A 16 4.03 2.63 10.21
N GLY A 17 3.24 3.37 9.42
CA GLY A 17 2.44 2.80 8.32
C GLY A 17 3.26 2.11 7.22
N VAL A 18 4.49 2.55 6.96
CA VAL A 18 5.36 1.96 5.90
C VAL A 18 5.98 0.65 6.38
N LEU A 19 6.35 0.57 7.66
CA LEU A 19 6.85 -0.66 8.26
C LEU A 19 5.75 -1.74 8.28
N THR A 20 4.55 -1.39 8.73
CA THR A 20 3.42 -2.33 8.77
C THR A 20 3.03 -2.82 7.38
N VAL A 21 3.02 -1.96 6.35
CA VAL A 21 2.58 -2.39 5.02
C VAL A 21 3.55 -3.37 4.37
N LYS A 22 4.86 -3.28 4.69
CA LYS A 22 5.86 -4.23 4.22
C LYS A 22 5.63 -5.63 4.82
N GLU A 23 5.46 -5.72 6.14
CA GLU A 23 5.20 -6.99 6.82
C GLU A 23 3.90 -7.63 6.33
N VAL A 24 2.85 -6.82 6.16
CA VAL A 24 1.57 -7.28 5.60
C VAL A 24 1.76 -7.80 4.17
N TYR A 25 2.50 -7.10 3.32
CA TYR A 25 2.75 -7.53 1.94
C TYR A 25 3.52 -8.85 1.86
N GLU A 26 4.51 -9.07 2.73
CA GLU A 26 5.26 -10.32 2.84
C GLU A 26 4.35 -11.49 3.21
N VAL A 27 3.47 -11.29 4.21
CA VAL A 27 2.48 -12.29 4.63
C VAL A 27 1.49 -12.62 3.50
N LEU A 28 0.99 -11.61 2.80
CA LEU A 28 0.08 -11.79 1.67
C LEU A 28 0.75 -12.54 0.52
N THR A 29 2.02 -12.24 0.24
CA THR A 29 2.81 -12.91 -0.79
C THR A 29 3.02 -14.38 -0.45
N ALA A 30 3.41 -14.68 0.80
CA ALA A 30 3.61 -16.05 1.27
C ALA A 30 2.33 -16.90 1.18
N ARG A 31 1.15 -16.27 1.25
CA ARG A 31 -0.16 -16.93 1.13
C ARG A 31 -0.75 -16.90 -0.28
N GLY A 32 -0.13 -16.21 -1.24
CA GLY A 32 -0.68 -16.02 -2.58
C GLY A 32 -1.93 -15.11 -2.60
N TRP A 33 -2.07 -14.21 -1.62
CA TRP A 33 -3.27 -13.40 -1.41
C TRP A 33 -3.17 -11.96 -1.92
N VAL A 34 -2.04 -11.60 -2.52
CA VAL A 34 -1.73 -10.23 -3.00
C VAL A 34 -2.87 -9.65 -3.87
N GLU A 35 -3.47 -10.47 -4.73
CA GLU A 35 -4.57 -10.04 -5.62
C GLU A 35 -5.90 -9.81 -4.89
N MET A 36 -6.11 -10.43 -3.72
CA MET A 36 -7.31 -10.23 -2.90
C MET A 36 -7.25 -8.92 -2.10
N PHE A 37 -6.06 -8.36 -1.92
CA PHE A 37 -5.83 -7.13 -1.15
C PHE A 37 -5.13 -6.06 -2.01
N PRO A 38 -5.74 -5.63 -3.12
CA PRO A 38 -5.11 -4.74 -4.09
C PRO A 38 -4.73 -3.38 -3.50
N LEU A 39 -5.50 -2.86 -2.53
CA LEU A 39 -5.19 -1.60 -1.86
C LEU A 39 -3.90 -1.70 -1.01
N LEU A 40 -3.76 -2.75 -0.20
CA LEU A 40 -2.56 -2.94 0.62
C LEU A 40 -1.33 -3.16 -0.26
N THR A 41 -1.49 -3.91 -1.34
CA THR A 41 -0.48 -4.09 -2.39
C THR A 41 -0.08 -2.76 -3.03
N ALA A 42 -1.04 -1.88 -3.34
CA ALA A 42 -0.78 -0.57 -3.91
C ALA A 42 -0.02 0.33 -2.93
N VAL A 43 -0.43 0.39 -1.65
CA VAL A 43 0.25 1.18 -0.62
C VAL A 43 1.70 0.72 -0.43
N TYR A 44 1.95 -0.60 -0.40
CA TYR A 44 3.30 -1.14 -0.35
C TYR A 44 4.14 -0.70 -1.57
N LYS A 45 3.61 -0.88 -2.78
CA LYS A 45 4.31 -0.51 -4.02
C LYS A 45 4.59 0.99 -4.11
N ILE A 46 3.66 1.84 -3.67
CA ILE A 46 3.85 3.30 -3.62
C ILE A 46 4.95 3.66 -2.62
N SER A 47 4.85 3.16 -1.39
CA SER A 47 5.88 3.41 -0.36
C SER A 47 7.26 2.82 -0.71
N SER A 48 7.32 1.81 -1.58
CA SER A 48 8.57 1.24 -2.09
C SER A 48 9.09 1.93 -3.36
N GLY A 49 8.40 2.95 -3.87
CA GLY A 49 8.76 3.66 -5.10
C GLY A 49 8.49 2.90 -6.41
N LEU A 50 7.76 1.79 -6.35
CA LEU A 50 7.40 0.96 -7.52
C LEU A 50 6.17 1.49 -8.28
N LEU A 51 5.35 2.31 -7.63
CA LEU A 51 4.18 2.95 -8.22
C LEU A 51 4.10 4.43 -7.83
N PRO A 52 3.53 5.30 -8.69
CA PRO A 52 3.26 6.68 -8.33
C PRO A 52 2.13 6.76 -7.28
N PRO A 53 2.11 7.79 -6.41
CA PRO A 53 1.04 7.95 -5.41
C PRO A 53 -0.38 7.98 -6.01
N SER A 54 -0.53 8.43 -7.26
CA SER A 54 -1.81 8.44 -7.98
C SER A 54 -2.43 7.05 -8.17
N ALA A 55 -1.61 6.00 -8.18
CA ALA A 55 -2.07 4.62 -8.35
C ALA A 55 -3.06 4.19 -7.26
N ILE A 56 -3.04 4.82 -6.07
CA ILE A 56 -3.98 4.50 -4.99
C ILE A 56 -5.46 4.72 -5.40
N VAL A 57 -5.71 5.69 -6.28
CA VAL A 57 -7.07 6.04 -6.75
C VAL A 57 -7.55 5.05 -7.83
N GLU A 58 -6.63 4.58 -8.67
CA GLU A 58 -6.93 3.63 -9.75
C GLU A 58 -7.42 2.27 -9.22
N PHE A 59 -6.87 1.80 -8.09
CA PHE A 59 -7.29 0.56 -7.46
C PHE A 59 -8.61 0.68 -6.66
N SER A 60 -8.93 1.88 -6.16
CA SER A 60 -10.21 2.16 -5.51
C SER A 60 -11.38 1.99 -6.49
N ASN A 61 -11.21 2.47 -7.72
CA ASN A 61 -12.26 2.45 -8.75
C ASN A 61 -12.52 1.06 -9.34
N ASN A 62 -11.48 0.21 -9.46
CA ASN A 62 -11.64 -1.16 -9.97
C ASN A 62 -12.31 -2.12 -8.96
N SER A 63 -12.19 -1.84 -7.65
CA SER A 63 -12.77 -2.68 -6.60
C SER A 63 -14.29 -2.53 -6.49
N HIS A 64 -14.84 -1.36 -6.83
CA HIS A 64 -16.29 -1.11 -6.85
C HIS A 64 -17.03 -1.93 -7.92
N ASN A 65 -16.39 -2.27 -9.03
CA ASN A 65 -17.00 -3.05 -10.12
C ASN A 65 -17.04 -4.56 -9.86
N ARG A 66 -16.22 -5.10 -8.94
CA ARG A 66 -16.23 -6.53 -8.61
C ARG A 66 -17.29 -6.94 -7.59
N ILE A 67 -17.77 -6.01 -6.75
CA ILE A 67 -18.82 -6.32 -5.77
C ILE A 67 -20.20 -6.37 -6.44
N GLN A 68 -20.44 -5.57 -7.49
CA GLN A 68 -21.71 -5.57 -8.22
C GLN A 68 -21.92 -6.76 -9.16
N SER A 69 -20.87 -7.51 -9.54
CA SER A 69 -21.00 -8.68 -10.41
C SER A 69 -21.17 -10.01 -9.66
N ARG A 70 -21.29 -9.96 -8.33
CA ARG A 70 -21.53 -11.13 -7.46
C ARG A 70 -22.86 -11.07 -6.70
N LEU A 71 -23.75 -10.16 -7.10
CA LEU A 71 -25.17 -10.10 -6.71
C LEU A 71 -26.02 -10.23 -7.98
#